data_AF-A0A7V1M2H2-F1
#
_entry.id   AF-A0A7V1M2H2-F1
#
_cell.length_a   1.000
_cell.length_b   1.000
_cell.length_c   1.000
_cell.angle_alpha   90.00
_cell.angle_beta   90.00
_cell.angle_gamma   90.00
#
_symmetry.space_group_name_H-M   'P 1'
#
loop_
_entity.id
_entity.type
_entity.pdbx_description
1 polymer ?
#
loop_
_entity_poly.entity_id
_entity_poly.type
_entity_poly.pdbx_seq_one_letter_code
_entity_poly.pdbx_strand_id
1 'polypeptide(L)'
;MKVKMFAVAAAGVLAFAGAMGRAPMPEFNGAGDTTFQTGEIVYKVDPIHSSIVFKVGYLGVANFYGRFNDMQGRFSFDFDAPDKSVLDVRVIAGSVDTNESERDKQLRGESFFSSKEFPII
;
A
#
# COMPACT_ATOMS: atom_id res chain seq x y z
N MET A 1 34.20 -12.51 -32.68
CA MET A 1 33.83 -11.30 -31.92
C MET A 1 32.84 -11.68 -30.83
N LYS A 2 33.00 -11.07 -29.65
CA LYS A 2 32.50 -11.53 -28.35
C LYS A 2 30.96 -11.51 -28.25
N VAL A 3 30.41 -12.59 -27.70
CA VAL A 3 29.03 -12.78 -27.26
C VAL A 3 28.75 -11.92 -26.01
N LYS A 4 27.54 -11.37 -25.88
CA LYS A 4 26.99 -10.98 -24.56
C LYS A 4 25.55 -11.48 -24.43
N MET A 5 25.42 -12.53 -23.63
CA MET A 5 24.18 -13.11 -23.12
C MET A 5 23.90 -12.40 -21.79
N PHE A 6 22.78 -11.70 -21.67
CA PHE A 6 22.37 -11.10 -20.39
C PHE A 6 21.44 -12.07 -19.67
N ALA A 7 21.93 -12.63 -18.56
CA ALA A 7 21.15 -13.41 -17.62
C ALA A 7 20.25 -12.47 -16.80
N VAL A 8 18.95 -12.75 -16.78
CA VAL A 8 18.04 -12.20 -15.77
C VAL A 8 18.12 -13.14 -14.57
N ALA A 9 18.77 -12.68 -13.50
CA ALA A 9 18.85 -13.39 -12.24
C ALA A 9 17.53 -13.23 -11.47
N ALA A 10 16.85 -14.34 -11.23
CA ALA A 10 15.79 -14.43 -10.23
C ALA A 10 16.43 -14.31 -8.84
N ALA A 11 16.18 -13.21 -8.14
CA ALA A 11 16.52 -13.10 -6.72
C ALA A 11 15.32 -13.59 -5.91
N GLY A 12 15.30 -14.90 -5.65
CA GLY A 12 14.53 -15.44 -4.54
C GLY A 12 15.17 -14.99 -3.24
N VAL A 13 14.38 -14.38 -2.35
CA VAL A 13 14.77 -14.23 -0.94
C VAL A 13 13.86 -15.13 -0.12
N LEU A 14 14.40 -16.31 0.20
CA LEU A 14 13.96 -17.15 1.30
C LEU A 14 14.51 -16.53 2.59
N ALA A 15 13.63 -15.99 3.42
CA ALA A 15 13.93 -15.71 4.82
C ALA A 15 12.79 -16.25 5.68
N PHE A 16 12.98 -17.48 6.18
CA PHE A 16 12.19 -18.04 7.26
C PHE A 16 12.90 -17.68 8.56
N ALA A 17 12.37 -16.72 9.31
CA ALA A 17 12.73 -16.48 10.70
C ALA A 17 11.45 -16.22 11.48
N GLY A 18 11.13 -17.15 12.38
CA GLY A 18 9.94 -17.11 13.21
C GLY A 18 9.98 -15.96 14.20
N ALA A 19 9.02 -15.07 14.05
CA ALA A 19 8.28 -14.40 15.12
C ALA A 19 6.98 -13.91 14.48
N MET A 20 5.83 -14.18 15.09
CA MET A 20 4.58 -13.51 14.71
C MET A 20 4.71 -12.04 15.09
N GLY A 21 5.40 -11.28 14.25
CA GLY A 21 5.59 -9.85 14.33
C GLY A 21 5.32 -9.30 12.95
N ARG A 22 4.32 -8.42 12.87
CA ARG A 22 4.01 -7.52 11.74
C ARG A 22 5.23 -7.35 10.83
N ALA A 23 5.16 -7.92 9.63
CA ALA A 23 6.24 -7.79 8.65
C ALA A 23 6.54 -6.29 8.47
N PRO A 24 7.82 -5.86 8.56
CA PRO A 24 8.16 -4.48 8.29
C PRO A 24 7.72 -4.16 6.86
N MET A 25 6.90 -3.12 6.73
CA MET A 25 6.54 -2.54 5.43
C MET A 25 7.81 -2.34 4.62
N PRO A 26 7.88 -2.76 3.34
CA PRO A 26 8.99 -2.39 2.48
C PRO A 26 9.17 -0.89 2.56
N GLU A 27 10.36 -0.44 2.94
CA GLU A 27 10.64 0.98 2.96
C GLU A 27 10.34 1.56 1.58
N PHE A 28 9.85 2.79 1.56
CA PHE A 28 9.79 3.58 0.34
C PHE A 28 11.20 3.84 -0.19
N ASN A 29 11.82 2.84 -0.83
CA ASN A 29 12.93 3.04 -1.73
C ASN A 29 12.35 3.82 -2.91
N GLY A 30 12.76 5.07 -3.07
CA GLY A 30 12.29 5.99 -4.11
C GLY A 30 12.69 5.59 -5.53
N ALA A 31 12.71 4.29 -5.85
CA ALA A 31 13.06 3.72 -7.14
C ALA A 31 11.84 3.41 -8.02
N GLY A 32 10.62 3.75 -7.58
CA GLY A 32 9.41 3.72 -8.39
C GLY A 32 8.64 5.02 -8.20
N ASP A 33 8.72 5.90 -9.21
CA ASP A 33 7.79 6.98 -9.55
C ASP A 33 7.35 7.95 -8.45
N THR A 34 8.21 8.93 -8.11
CA THR A 34 7.87 10.37 -8.03
C THR A 34 9.16 11.14 -7.68
N THR A 35 9.63 11.98 -8.62
CA THR A 35 10.73 12.91 -8.34
C THR A 35 10.14 14.21 -7.78
N PHE A 36 10.25 14.41 -6.46
CA PHE A 36 9.86 15.66 -5.81
C PHE A 36 10.80 16.79 -6.22
N GLN A 37 10.27 17.98 -6.51
CA GLN A 37 11.06 19.10 -7.00
C GLN A 37 11.70 19.89 -5.85
N THR A 38 12.81 20.57 -6.14
CA THR A 38 13.45 21.46 -5.15
C THR A 38 12.56 22.67 -4.91
N GLY A 39 12.04 22.82 -3.69
CA GLY A 39 11.08 23.87 -3.29
C GLY A 39 9.73 23.34 -2.81
N GLU A 40 9.49 22.05 -3.01
CA GLU A 40 8.25 21.37 -2.63
C GLU A 40 8.27 20.94 -1.15
N ILE A 41 7.21 21.25 -0.40
CA ILE A 41 7.10 20.79 0.99
C ILE A 41 6.54 19.37 0.99
N VAL A 42 7.36 18.42 1.46
CA VAL A 42 6.99 17.00 1.55
C VAL A 42 6.58 16.65 2.98
N TYR A 43 5.35 16.20 3.12
CA TYR A 43 4.74 15.69 4.34
C TYR A 43 4.76 14.16 4.35
N LYS A 44 4.98 13.58 5.53
CA LYS A 44 4.77 12.14 5.77
C LYS A 44 3.35 11.92 6.25
N VAL A 45 2.69 10.89 5.74
CA VAL A 45 1.37 10.48 6.23
C VAL A 45 1.51 9.98 7.66
N ASP A 46 0.76 10.58 8.58
CA ASP A 46 0.67 10.15 9.97
C ASP A 46 -0.45 9.10 10.11
N PRO A 47 -0.12 7.86 10.50
CA PRO A 47 -1.11 6.79 10.64
C PRO A 47 -2.09 7.01 11.81
N ILE A 48 -1.79 7.89 12.78
CA ILE A 48 -2.68 8.14 13.93
C ILE A 48 -3.82 9.09 13.57
N HIS A 49 -3.55 10.08 12.71
CA HIS A 49 -4.50 11.14 12.36
C HIS A 49 -5.04 11.02 10.93
N SER A 50 -4.71 9.94 10.24
CA SER A 50 -5.18 9.67 8.88
C SER A 50 -5.93 8.34 8.87
N SER A 51 -6.88 8.18 7.95
CA SER A 51 -7.63 6.92 7.82
C SER A 51 -8.00 6.66 6.37
N ILE A 52 -7.93 5.39 5.96
CA ILE A 52 -8.43 4.93 4.66
C ILE A 52 -9.70 4.15 4.92
N VAL A 53 -10.82 4.70 4.49
CA VAL A 53 -12.15 4.13 4.69
C VAL A 53 -12.79 3.90 3.33
N PHE A 54 -13.40 2.73 3.17
CA PHE A 54 -14.20 2.41 1.99
C PHE A 54 -15.64 2.12 2.40
N LYS A 55 -16.52 2.23 1.41
CA LYS A 55 -17.91 1.77 1.53
C LYS A 55 -18.31 0.95 0.32
N VAL A 56 -19.18 -0.03 0.54
CA VAL A 56 -19.76 -0.86 -0.51
C VAL A 56 -21.28 -0.84 -0.35
N GLY A 57 -21.98 -0.52 -1.42
CA GLY A 57 -23.44 -0.55 -1.45
C GLY A 57 -23.96 -1.99 -1.42
N TYR A 58 -24.98 -2.24 -0.61
CA TYR A 58 -25.68 -3.51 -0.52
C TYR A 58 -27.11 -3.36 -1.00
N LEU A 59 -27.37 -3.89 -2.20
CA LEU A 59 -28.68 -3.92 -2.86
C LEU A 59 -29.38 -2.54 -2.96
N GLY A 60 -28.62 -1.44 -2.90
CA GLY A 60 -29.16 -0.07 -2.91
C GLY A 60 -29.88 0.35 -1.62
N VAL A 61 -29.88 -0.49 -0.58
CA VAL A 61 -30.60 -0.25 0.67
C VAL A 61 -29.67 0.18 1.80
N ALA A 62 -28.46 -0.39 1.85
CA ALA A 62 -27.50 -0.15 2.92
C ALA A 62 -26.09 0.05 2.38
N ASN A 63 -25.22 0.63 3.20
CA ASN A 63 -23.78 0.67 2.96
C ASN A 63 -23.06 -0.14 4.03
N PHE A 64 -22.15 -1.01 3.59
CA PHE A 64 -21.14 -1.59 4.47
C PHE A 64 -19.90 -0.72 4.45
N TYR A 65 -19.32 -0.49 5.62
CA TYR A 65 -18.10 0.28 5.77
C TYR A 65 -16.96 -0.64 6.19
N GLY A 66 -15.77 -0.32 5.72
CA GLY A 66 -14.54 -0.94 6.18
C GLY A 66 -13.39 0.04 6.07
N ARG A 67 -12.26 -0.36 6.62
CA ARG A 67 -11.04 0.45 6.61
C ARG A 67 -9.81 -0.42 6.44
N PHE A 68 -8.69 0.22 6.14
CA PHE A 68 -7.37 -0.38 6.25
C PHE A 68 -6.64 0.25 7.42
N ASN A 69 -6.15 -0.59 8.33
CA ASN A 69 -5.50 -0.12 9.56
C ASN A 69 -4.02 0.21 9.36
N ASP A 70 -3.39 -0.30 8.28
CA ASP A 70 -1.98 -0.13 8.03
C ASP A 70 -1.72 0.57 6.70
N MET A 71 -1.15 1.77 6.80
CA MET A 71 -0.74 2.57 5.65
C MET A 71 0.55 3.34 5.93
N GLN A 72 1.23 3.71 4.86
CA GLN A 72 2.35 4.63 4.87
C GLN A 72 2.28 5.46 3.59
N GLY A 73 2.69 6.73 3.65
CA GLY A 73 2.74 7.53 2.44
C GLY A 73 3.50 8.83 2.62
N ARG A 74 3.60 9.54 1.50
CA ARG A 74 4.12 10.90 1.42
C ARG A 74 3.17 11.73 0.58
N PHE A 75 3.07 12.99 0.94
CA PHE A 75 2.28 13.97 0.22
C PHE A 75 3.13 15.20 0.00
N SER A 76 3.08 15.74 -1.19
CA SER A 76 3.78 16.95 -1.56
C SER A 76 2.77 17.94 -2.10
N PHE A 77 2.83 19.18 -1.62
CA PHE A 77 1.86 20.22 -1.97
C PHE A 77 2.56 21.47 -2.47
N ASP A 78 2.17 21.90 -3.66
CA ASP A 78 2.59 23.17 -4.26
C ASP A 78 1.43 24.18 -4.12
N PHE A 79 1.65 25.21 -3.31
CA PHE A 79 0.63 26.24 -3.05
C PHE A 79 0.36 27.13 -4.26
N ASP A 80 1.33 27.29 -5.16
CA ASP A 80 1.23 28.15 -6.34
C ASP A 80 0.70 27.37 -7.56
N ALA A 81 0.90 26.05 -7.59
CA ALA A 81 0.40 25.15 -8.63
C ALA A 81 -0.16 23.84 -8.03
N PRO A 82 -1.39 23.85 -7.46
CA PRO A 82 -1.95 22.69 -6.77
C PRO A 82 -2.05 21.42 -7.63
N ASP A 83 -2.17 21.55 -8.95
CA ASP A 83 -2.20 20.46 -9.93
C ASP A 83 -0.88 19.68 -10.02
N LYS A 84 0.23 20.23 -9.53
CA LYS A 84 1.53 19.56 -9.44
C LYS A 84 1.75 18.80 -8.14
N SER A 85 0.82 18.88 -7.20
CA SER A 85 0.89 18.17 -5.92
C SER A 85 0.83 16.67 -6.14
N VAL A 86 1.63 15.90 -5.39
CA VAL A 86 1.69 14.44 -5.52
C VAL A 86 1.33 13.77 -4.20
N LEU A 87 0.49 12.74 -4.27
CA LEU A 87 0.17 11.86 -3.16
C LEU A 87 0.57 10.43 -3.50
N ASP A 88 1.45 9.86 -2.69
CA ASP A 88 1.87 8.48 -2.79
C ASP A 88 1.58 7.78 -1.46
N VAL A 89 0.65 6.83 -1.48
CA VAL A 89 0.18 6.09 -0.32
C VAL A 89 0.21 4.60 -0.64
N ARG A 90 0.83 3.83 0.25
CA ARG A 90 0.87 2.38 0.24
C ARG A 90 0.02 1.85 1.38
N VAL A 91 -0.85 0.90 1.07
CA VAL A 91 -1.77 0.30 2.04
C VAL A 91 -1.52 -1.20 2.13
N ILE A 92 -1.47 -1.75 3.34
CA ILE A 92 -1.41 -3.20 3.49
C ILE A 92 -2.79 -3.79 3.27
N ALA A 93 -2.95 -4.52 2.17
CA ALA A 93 -4.19 -5.20 1.81
C ALA A 93 -4.69 -6.12 2.95
N GLY A 94 -3.75 -6.78 3.64
CA GLY A 94 -4.03 -7.65 4.78
C GLY A 94 -4.61 -6.95 6.01
N SER A 95 -4.53 -5.61 6.09
CA SER A 95 -5.01 -4.81 7.22
C SER A 95 -6.48 -4.42 7.14
N VAL A 96 -7.21 -4.97 6.15
CA VAL A 96 -8.65 -4.77 6.01
C VAL A 96 -9.39 -5.14 7.29
N ASP A 97 -10.29 -4.26 7.69
CA ASP A 97 -11.11 -4.35 8.89
C ASP A 97 -12.52 -3.84 8.58
N THR A 98 -13.48 -4.75 8.68
CA THR A 98 -14.91 -4.46 8.54
C THR A 98 -15.67 -4.69 9.84
N ASN A 99 -14.96 -4.84 10.96
CA ASN A 99 -15.51 -5.21 12.28
C ASN A 99 -16.20 -6.59 12.29
N GLU A 100 -15.89 -7.48 11.34
CA GLU A 100 -16.38 -8.86 11.29
C GLU A 100 -15.26 -9.77 10.78
N SER A 101 -14.79 -10.68 11.63
CA SER A 101 -13.54 -11.40 11.42
C SER A 101 -13.59 -12.41 10.27
N GLU A 102 -14.72 -13.08 10.04
CA GLU A 102 -14.85 -14.06 8.96
C GLU A 102 -14.93 -13.38 7.60
N ARG A 103 -15.62 -12.24 7.52
CA ARG A 103 -15.63 -11.39 6.33
C ARG A 103 -14.25 -10.84 6.05
N ASP A 104 -13.52 -10.36 7.05
CA ASP A 104 -12.16 -9.88 6.86
C ASP A 104 -11.24 -10.99 6.36
N LYS A 105 -11.41 -12.22 6.85
CA LYS A 105 -10.68 -13.40 6.36
C LYS A 105 -11.00 -13.70 4.90
N GLN A 106 -12.26 -13.59 4.48
CA GLN A 106 -12.66 -13.75 3.08
C GLN A 106 -12.07 -12.65 2.19
N LEU A 107 -12.13 -11.38 2.63
CA LEU A 107 -11.60 -10.24 1.89
C LEU A 107 -10.08 -10.34 1.68
N ARG A 108 -9.34 -10.91 2.62
CA ARG A 108 -7.90 -11.18 2.48
C ARG A 108 -7.57 -12.30 1.50
N GLY A 109 -8.54 -13.16 1.17
CA GLY A 109 -8.38 -14.34 0.32
C GLY A 109 -8.31 -14.03 -1.18
N GLU A 110 -8.09 -15.08 -1.96
CA GLU A 110 -7.82 -15.02 -3.41
C GLU A 110 -8.99 -14.48 -4.26
N SER A 111 -10.21 -14.58 -3.74
CA SER A 111 -11.41 -14.07 -4.43
C SER A 111 -11.58 -12.55 -4.33
N PHE A 112 -10.75 -11.88 -3.53
CA PHE A 112 -10.83 -10.44 -3.27
C PHE A 112 -9.45 -9.80 -3.36
N PHE A 113 -8.91 -9.29 -2.24
CA PHE A 113 -7.65 -8.55 -2.26
C PHE A 113 -6.44 -9.45 -2.50
N SER A 114 -6.56 -10.77 -2.32
CA SER A 114 -5.45 -11.70 -2.51
C SER A 114 -4.19 -11.25 -1.76
N SER A 115 -4.38 -10.84 -0.50
CA SER A 115 -3.40 -10.06 0.28
C SER A 115 -2.04 -10.73 0.49
N LYS A 116 -1.94 -12.04 0.24
CA LYS A 116 -0.68 -12.79 0.26
C LYS A 116 0.15 -12.58 -1.02
N GLU A 117 -0.51 -12.47 -2.17
CA GLU A 117 0.12 -12.27 -3.48
C GLU A 117 0.29 -10.79 -3.80
N PHE A 118 -0.71 -9.97 -3.44
CA PHE A 118 -0.71 -8.52 -3.58
C PHE A 118 -0.80 -7.84 -2.21
N PRO A 119 0.31 -7.77 -1.45
CA PRO A 119 0.30 -7.27 -0.08
C PRO A 119 0.15 -5.76 0.02
N ILE A 120 0.48 -5.01 -1.04
CA ILE A 120 0.43 -3.55 -1.10
C ILE A 120 -0.55 -3.12 -2.17
N ILE A 121 -1.45 -2.21 -1.80
CA ILE A 121 -2.32 -1.44 -2.69
C ILE A 121 -1.73 -0.05 -2.84
#